data_AF-A0A529IC62-F1
#
_entry.id   AF-A0A529IC62-F1
#
_cell.length_a   1.000
_cell.length_b   1.000
_cell.length_c   1.000
_cell.angle_alpha   90.00
_cell.angle_beta   90.00
_cell.angle_gamma   90.00
#
_symmetry.space_group_name_H-M   'P 1'
#
loop_
_entity.id
_entity.type
_entity.pdbx_description
1 polymer ?
#
loop_
_entity_poly.entity_id
_entity_poly.type
_entity_poly.pdbx_seq_one_letter_code
_entity_poly.pdbx_strand_id
1 'polypeptide(L)'
;EMLHEPHKQQMRQLHELRRDANVLKGVLWPMRDALATLIRNDVPYVKAETKVFFNDTLDHSLRLIELVETQRDLLTGLIEMHLSLSQARTNDVISYLTIVSVIFMPLTFLVGVWGMNFDPDTSPWNMPELKAYYGYPTALVFMGLVAVGLIAFFKWKKWL
;
A
#
# COMPACT_ATOMS: atom_id res chain seq x y z
N GLU A 1 -18.56 5.14 -6.10
CA GLU A 1 -18.04 4.52 -7.34
C GLU A 1 -16.53 4.33 -7.38
N MET A 2 -15.70 5.15 -6.71
CA MET A 2 -14.23 5.03 -6.74
C MET A 2 -13.61 3.77 -6.09
N LEU A 3 -14.39 2.82 -5.56
CA LEU A 3 -13.86 1.64 -4.87
C LEU A 3 -13.57 0.43 -5.80
N HIS A 4 -13.84 0.55 -7.11
CA HIS A 4 -13.76 -0.58 -8.05
C HIS A 4 -12.87 -0.35 -9.28
N GLU A 5 -12.21 0.82 -9.42
CA GLU A 5 -11.27 1.00 -10.52
C GLU A 5 -9.93 0.28 -10.25
N PRO A 6 -9.28 -0.27 -11.29
CA PRO A 6 -7.96 -0.87 -11.14
C PRO A 6 -6.98 0.18 -10.59
N HIS A 7 -6.25 -0.19 -9.53
CA HIS A 7 -5.34 0.64 -8.73
C HIS A 7 -4.41 1.58 -9.54
N LYS A 8 -4.03 1.18 -10.76
CA LYS A 8 -3.23 2.00 -11.68
C LYS A 8 -3.98 3.21 -12.25
N GLN A 9 -5.28 3.08 -12.49
CA GLN A 9 -6.12 4.13 -13.08
C GLN A 9 -6.39 5.24 -12.06
N GLN A 10 -6.63 4.88 -10.80
CA GLN A 10 -6.76 5.83 -9.69
C GLN A 10 -5.47 6.64 -9.48
N MET A 11 -4.31 5.97 -9.42
CA MET A 11 -3.02 6.66 -9.30
C MET A 11 -2.77 7.61 -10.48
N ARG A 12 -3.16 7.23 -11.70
CA ARG A 12 -3.06 8.11 -12.87
C ARG A 12 -3.95 9.34 -12.72
N GLN A 13 -5.20 9.18 -12.30
CA GLN A 13 -6.13 10.29 -12.06
C GLN A 13 -5.60 11.24 -10.97
N LEU A 14 -5.04 10.72 -9.88
CA LEU A 14 -4.43 11.55 -8.82
C LEU A 14 -3.23 12.36 -9.35
N HIS A 15 -2.38 11.76 -10.18
CA HIS A 15 -1.29 12.48 -10.82
C HIS A 15 -1.76 13.51 -11.85
N GLU A 16 -2.81 13.20 -12.62
CA GLU A 16 -3.45 14.14 -13.55
C GLU A 16 -4.03 15.34 -12.79
N LEU A 17 -4.81 15.13 -11.72
CA LEU A 17 -5.35 16.20 -10.87
C LEU A 17 -4.24 17.06 -10.26
N ARG A 18 -3.15 16.44 -9.79
CA ARG A 18 -1.99 17.17 -9.26
C ARG A 18 -1.33 18.02 -10.34
N ARG A 19 -1.25 17.51 -11.58
CA ARG A 19 -0.72 18.27 -12.72
C ARG A 19 -1.62 19.46 -13.05
N ASP A 20 -2.93 19.26 -13.09
CA ASP A 20 -3.91 20.32 -13.40
C ASP A 20 -3.89 21.42 -12.34
N ALA A 21 -3.81 21.06 -11.05
CA ALA A 21 -3.63 22.03 -9.97
C ALA A 21 -2.32 22.84 -10.12
N ASN A 22 -1.26 22.21 -10.63
CA ASN A 22 0.02 22.88 -10.88
C ASN A 22 -0.06 23.85 -12.06
N VAL A 23 -0.79 23.48 -13.13
CA VAL A 23 -1.08 24.35 -14.27
C VAL A 23 -1.92 25.54 -13.82
N LEU A 24 -2.97 25.31 -13.02
CA LEU A 24 -3.83 26.37 -12.49
C LEU A 24 -3.03 27.38 -11.65
N LYS A 25 -2.14 26.90 -10.76
CA LYS A 25 -1.20 27.76 -10.03
C LYS A 25 -0.32 28.58 -10.99
N GLY A 26 0.20 27.94 -12.05
CA GLY A 26 1.02 28.59 -13.07
C GLY A 26 0.32 29.73 -13.82
N VAL A 27 -1.01 29.72 -13.91
CA VAL A 27 -1.81 30.79 -14.52
C VAL A 27 -2.22 31.86 -13.50
N LEU A 28 -2.59 31.45 -12.28
CA LEU A 28 -3.05 32.36 -11.23
C LEU A 28 -1.95 33.31 -10.74
N TRP A 29 -0.69 32.86 -10.67
CA TRP A 29 0.43 33.71 -10.23
C TRP A 29 0.70 34.90 -11.17
N PRO A 30 0.89 34.69 -12.49
CA PRO A 30 1.02 35.80 -13.44
C PRO A 30 -0.20 36.72 -13.46
N MET A 31 -1.41 36.19 -13.32
CA MET A 31 -2.64 37.00 -13.25
C MET A 31 -2.64 37.91 -12.01
N ARG A 32 -2.28 37.36 -10.85
CA ARG A 32 -2.12 38.11 -9.59
C ARG A 32 -1.08 39.22 -9.75
N ASP A 33 0.07 38.92 -10.37
CA ASP A 33 1.15 39.90 -10.54
C ASP A 33 0.78 41.00 -11.54
N ALA A 34 0.08 40.65 -12.62
CA ALA A 34 -0.46 41.62 -13.57
C ALA A 34 -1.47 42.56 -12.88
N LEU A 35 -2.43 42.03 -12.12
CA LEU A 35 -3.40 42.81 -11.35
C LEU A 35 -2.71 43.72 -10.31
N ALA A 36 -1.76 43.19 -9.55
CA ALA A 36 -1.01 43.96 -8.57
C ALA A 36 -0.16 45.09 -9.20
N THR A 37 0.27 44.92 -10.45
CA THR A 37 0.99 45.94 -11.22
C THR A 37 0.03 47.02 -11.73
N LEU A 38 -1.14 46.63 -12.24
CA LEU A 38 -2.21 47.53 -12.68
C LEU A 38 -2.78 48.40 -11.53
N ILE A 39 -2.84 47.85 -10.31
CA ILE A 39 -3.34 48.58 -9.13
C ILE A 39 -2.31 49.60 -8.63
N ARG A 40 -1.02 49.23 -8.60
CA ARG A 40 0.07 50.10 -8.09
C ARG A 40 0.46 51.21 -9.05
N ASN A 41 0.50 50.93 -10.34
CA ASN A 41 0.89 51.94 -11.33
C ASN A 41 -0.30 52.85 -11.63
N ASP A 42 -0.09 54.17 -11.59
CA ASP A 42 -1.08 55.13 -12.11
C ASP A 42 -1.04 55.11 -13.64
N VAL A 43 -1.74 54.13 -14.21
CA VAL A 43 -1.95 54.01 -15.64
C VAL A 43 -3.03 55.00 -16.08
N PRO A 44 -2.83 55.77 -17.18
CA PRO A 44 -3.78 56.80 -17.62
C PRO A 44 -5.20 56.30 -17.87
N TYR A 45 -5.35 55.01 -18.17
CA TYR A 45 -6.62 54.36 -18.49
C TYR A 45 -7.33 53.73 -17.28
N VAL A 46 -6.72 53.74 -16.09
CA VAL A 46 -7.28 53.12 -14.88
C VAL A 46 -7.69 54.21 -13.89
N LYS A 47 -9.01 54.42 -13.75
CA LYS A 47 -9.56 55.38 -12.78
C LYS A 47 -9.58 54.77 -11.37
N ALA A 48 -9.64 55.63 -10.35
CA ALA A 48 -9.71 55.22 -8.94
C ALA A 48 -10.90 54.28 -8.64
N GLU A 49 -12.05 54.50 -9.29
CA GLU A 49 -13.23 53.63 -9.20
C GLU A 49 -12.94 52.21 -9.73
N THR A 50 -12.21 52.10 -10.85
CA THR A 50 -11.83 50.81 -11.45
C THR A 50 -10.83 50.05 -10.59
N LYS A 51 -9.95 50.77 -9.85
CA LYS A 51 -9.01 50.15 -8.90
C LYS A 51 -9.73 49.37 -7.79
N VAL A 52 -10.93 49.77 -7.39
CA VAL A 52 -11.72 49.04 -6.37
C VAL A 52 -12.09 47.64 -6.87
N PHE A 53 -12.58 47.54 -8.11
CA PHE A 53 -12.92 46.25 -8.73
C PHE A 53 -11.69 45.37 -8.96
N PHE A 54 -10.55 45.96 -9.32
CA PHE A 54 -9.30 45.22 -9.45
C PHE A 54 -8.76 44.69 -8.12
N ASN A 55 -8.91 45.45 -7.03
CA ASN A 55 -8.55 44.94 -5.69
C ASN A 55 -9.41 43.73 -5.32
N ASP A 56 -10.72 43.76 -5.58
CA ASP A 56 -11.58 42.59 -5.33
C ASP A 56 -11.15 41.37 -6.17
N THR A 57 -10.79 41.58 -7.44
CA THR A 57 -10.29 40.51 -8.32
C THR A 57 -8.93 39.96 -7.85
N LEU A 58 -8.08 40.83 -7.30
CA LEU A 58 -6.80 40.45 -6.71
C LEU A 58 -7.02 39.57 -5.47
N ASP A 59 -7.95 39.93 -4.59
CA ASP A 59 -8.29 39.16 -3.41
C ASP A 59 -8.87 37.78 -3.77
N HIS A 60 -9.74 37.72 -4.79
CA HIS A 60 -10.24 36.46 -5.33
C HIS A 60 -9.11 35.60 -5.90
N SER A 61 -8.15 36.20 -6.63
CA SER A 61 -7.00 35.49 -7.18
C SER A 61 -6.12 34.91 -6.07
N LEU A 62 -5.88 35.67 -4.99
CA LEU A 62 -5.13 35.19 -3.82
C LEU A 62 -5.84 34.02 -3.14
N ARG A 63 -7.16 34.10 -2.94
CA ARG A 63 -7.96 33.01 -2.36
C ARG A 63 -7.93 31.75 -3.21
N LEU A 64 -7.96 31.88 -4.53
CA LEU A 64 -7.84 30.74 -5.44
C LEU A 64 -6.44 30.10 -5.37
N ILE A 65 -5.37 30.90 -5.25
CA ILE A 65 -4.01 30.37 -5.08
C ILE A 65 -3.91 29.52 -3.81
N GLU A 66 -4.43 30.03 -2.68
CA GLU A 66 -4.43 29.31 -1.41
C GLU A 66 -5.24 28.01 -1.46
N LEU A 67 -6.41 28.04 -2.13
CA LEU A 67 -7.23 26.84 -2.33
C LEU A 67 -6.50 25.79 -3.18
N VAL A 68 -5.82 26.21 -4.24
CA VAL A 68 -5.04 25.31 -5.10
C VAL A 68 -3.85 24.72 -4.34
N GLU A 69 -3.18 25.48 -3.49
CA GLU A 69 -2.11 24.95 -2.62
C GLU A 69 -2.65 23.91 -1.64
N THR A 70 -3.75 24.21 -0.97
CA THR A 70 -4.42 23.26 -0.07
C THR A 70 -4.81 21.97 -0.79
N GLN A 71 -5.38 22.07 -1.99
CA GLN A 71 -5.74 20.90 -2.80
C GLN A 71 -4.52 20.07 -3.20
N ARG A 72 -3.38 20.72 -3.51
CA ARG A 72 -2.15 20.00 -3.84
C ARG A 72 -1.57 19.24 -2.65
N ASP A 73 -1.65 19.81 -1.46
CA ASP A 73 -1.21 19.14 -0.24
C ASP A 73 -2.10 17.93 0.07
N LEU A 74 -3.41 18.08 -0.08
CA LEU A 74 -4.36 16.96 0.04
C LEU A 74 -4.09 15.86 -0.99
N LEU A 75 -3.88 16.22 -2.26
CA LEU A 75 -3.53 15.26 -3.31
C LEU A 75 -2.22 14.52 -3.01
N THR A 76 -1.23 15.21 -2.45
CA THR A 76 0.04 14.61 -2.05
C THR A 76 -0.17 13.61 -0.91
N GLY A 77 -0.93 13.99 0.11
CA GLY A 77 -1.30 13.09 1.20
C GLY A 77 -2.10 11.86 0.73
N LEU A 78 -2.98 12.01 -0.26
CA LEU A 78 -3.71 10.88 -0.86
C LEU A 78 -2.79 9.93 -1.62
N ILE A 79 -1.82 10.46 -2.38
CA ILE A 79 -0.81 9.63 -3.08
C ILE A 79 0.01 8.83 -2.06
N GLU A 80 0.47 9.46 -0.99
CA GLU A 80 1.25 8.82 0.07
C GLU A 80 0.44 7.76 0.82
N MET A 81 -0.82 8.07 1.17
CA MET A 81 -1.74 7.12 1.79
C MET A 81 -1.97 5.90 0.88
N HIS A 82 -2.20 6.12 -0.40
CA HIS A 82 -2.40 5.04 -1.35
C HIS A 82 -1.15 4.17 -1.50
N LEU A 83 0.06 4.76 -1.51
CA LEU A 83 1.31 4.00 -1.51
C LEU A 83 1.45 3.16 -0.23
N SER A 84 1.14 3.74 0.93
CA SER A 84 1.15 3.05 2.22
C SER A 84 0.19 1.85 2.24
N LEU A 85 -1.04 2.03 1.76
CA LEU A 85 -2.04 0.95 1.66
C LEU A 85 -1.59 -0.15 0.68
N SER A 86 -0.97 0.22 -0.44
CA SER A 86 -0.40 -0.75 -1.39
C SER A 86 0.72 -1.58 -0.76
N GLN A 87 1.58 -0.94 0.02
CA GLN A 87 2.65 -1.63 0.73
C GLN A 87 2.09 -2.54 1.83
N ALA A 88 1.08 -2.07 2.58
CA ALA A 88 0.39 -2.89 3.58
C ALA A 88 -0.22 -4.15 2.95
N ARG A 89 -0.97 -4.02 1.85
CA ARG A 89 -1.51 -5.19 1.12
C ARG A 89 -0.42 -6.14 0.64
N THR A 90 0.69 -5.61 0.15
CA THR A 90 1.83 -6.44 -0.30
C THR A 90 2.43 -7.21 0.88
N ASN A 91 2.60 -6.54 2.02
CA ASN A 91 3.07 -7.17 3.25
C ASN A 91 2.10 -8.25 3.74
N ASP A 92 0.78 -8.04 3.64
CA ASP A 92 -0.22 -9.04 3.99
C ASP A 92 -0.11 -10.28 3.11
N VAL A 93 0.05 -10.10 1.79
CA VAL A 93 0.25 -11.21 0.84
C VAL A 93 1.53 -11.99 1.14
N ILE A 94 2.65 -11.30 1.38
CA ILE A 94 3.92 -11.95 1.74
C ILE A 94 3.81 -12.68 3.07
N SER A 95 3.15 -12.09 4.06
CA SER A 95 2.91 -12.69 5.37
C SER A 95 2.09 -13.96 5.22
N TYR A 96 1.01 -13.93 4.42
CA TYR A 96 0.20 -15.11 4.14
C TYR A 96 1.00 -16.23 3.48
N LEU A 97 1.78 -15.91 2.42
CA LEU A 97 2.65 -16.88 1.77
C LEU A 97 3.68 -17.48 2.73
N THR A 98 4.26 -16.65 3.61
CA THR A 98 5.24 -17.07 4.61
C THR A 98 4.62 -18.02 5.62
N ILE A 99 3.42 -17.73 6.13
CA ILE A 99 2.68 -18.61 7.05
C ILE A 99 2.45 -19.97 6.40
N VAL A 100 1.98 -19.98 5.15
CA VAL A 100 1.78 -21.23 4.39
C VAL A 100 3.11 -21.99 4.25
N SER A 101 4.19 -21.33 3.82
CA SER A 101 5.51 -21.96 3.67
C SER A 101 6.08 -22.52 4.98
N VAL A 102 5.96 -21.80 6.10
CA VAL A 102 6.44 -22.25 7.42
C VAL A 102 5.67 -23.48 7.91
N ILE A 103 4.39 -23.61 7.58
CA ILE A 103 3.61 -24.83 7.89
C ILE A 103 4.10 -26.00 7.02
N PHE A 104 4.30 -25.78 5.72
CA PHE A 104 4.69 -26.86 4.80
C PHE A 104 6.14 -27.31 4.93
N MET A 105 7.07 -26.43 5.30
CA MET A 105 8.51 -26.76 5.37
C MET A 105 8.84 -27.93 6.32
N PRO A 106 8.42 -27.95 7.60
CA PRO A 106 8.67 -29.08 8.50
C PRO A 106 7.87 -30.32 8.11
N LEU A 107 6.65 -30.17 7.58
CA LEU A 107 5.86 -31.29 7.08
C LEU A 107 6.54 -31.97 5.89
N THR A 108 7.05 -31.19 4.95
CA THR A 108 7.78 -31.69 3.78
C THR A 108 9.09 -32.36 4.20
N PHE A 109 9.79 -31.78 5.17
CA PHE A 109 10.99 -32.39 5.75
C PHE A 109 10.68 -33.75 6.38
N LEU A 110 9.63 -33.84 7.19
CA LEU A 110 9.19 -35.10 7.81
C LEU A 110 8.79 -36.15 6.76
N VAL A 111 8.00 -35.76 5.75
CA VAL A 111 7.65 -36.64 4.62
C VAL A 111 8.90 -37.08 3.87
N GLY A 112 9.88 -36.19 3.67
CA GLY A 112 11.16 -36.51 3.06
C GLY A 112 11.93 -37.57 3.85
N VAL A 113 12.04 -37.41 5.17
CA VAL A 113 12.75 -38.36 6.05
C VAL A 113 12.07 -39.73 6.06
N TRP A 114 10.74 -39.81 6.17
CA TRP A 114 10.01 -41.08 6.13
C TRP A 114 9.85 -41.66 4.70
N GLY A 115 10.09 -40.86 3.66
CA GLY A 115 10.12 -41.29 2.26
C GLY A 115 11.47 -41.85 1.81
N MET A 116 12.50 -41.80 2.67
CA MET A 116 13.80 -42.42 2.40
C MET A 116 13.70 -43.95 2.54
N ASN A 117 14.30 -44.69 1.60
CA ASN A 117 14.34 -46.16 1.61
C ASN A 117 15.30 -46.68 2.70
N PHE A 118 14.88 -46.64 3.96
CA PHE A 118 15.63 -47.23 5.08
C PHE A 118 15.27 -48.71 5.23
N ASP A 119 16.26 -49.58 5.15
CA ASP A 119 16.12 -51.04 5.26
C ASP A 119 16.14 -51.47 6.74
N PRO A 120 15.01 -51.90 7.35
CA PRO A 120 14.94 -52.19 8.78
C PRO A 120 15.58 -53.53 9.19
N ASP A 121 16.21 -54.24 8.25
CA ASP A 121 16.93 -55.51 8.48
C ASP A 121 18.44 -55.33 8.67
N THR A 122 19.01 -54.17 8.32
CA THR A 122 20.46 -53.94 8.28
C THR A 122 21.04 -53.31 9.56
N SER A 123 20.21 -52.67 10.40
CA SER A 123 20.61 -52.15 11.72
C SER A 123 19.39 -51.95 12.65
N PRO A 124 19.45 -52.30 13.95
CA PRO A 124 18.36 -52.08 14.91
C PRO A 124 17.96 -50.61 15.10
N TRP A 125 18.86 -49.70 14.70
CA TRP A 125 18.68 -48.24 14.77
C TRP A 125 18.06 -47.67 13.49
N ASN A 126 17.86 -48.50 12.45
CA ASN A 126 17.29 -48.08 11.19
C ASN A 126 15.76 -48.16 11.27
N MET A 127 15.12 -47.03 11.60
CA MET A 127 13.65 -46.86 11.63
C MET A 127 12.84 -48.09 12.09
N PRO A 128 12.93 -48.50 13.37
CA PRO A 128 12.10 -49.59 13.91
C PRO A 128 10.58 -49.32 13.81
N GLU A 129 10.18 -48.06 13.62
CA GLU A 129 8.80 -47.61 13.39
C GLU A 129 8.18 -48.12 12.08
N LEU A 130 8.98 -48.48 11.07
CA LEU A 130 8.48 -48.99 9.78
C LEU A 130 7.84 -50.39 9.91
N LYS A 131 8.31 -51.20 10.88
CA LYS A 131 7.79 -52.56 11.17
C LYS A 131 6.63 -52.54 12.17
N ALA A 132 6.32 -51.40 12.78
CA ALA A 132 5.22 -51.27 13.73
C ALA A 132 3.88 -51.17 13.00
N TYR A 133 2.88 -51.96 13.40
CA TYR A 133 1.53 -51.96 12.80
C TYR A 133 0.87 -50.57 12.77
N TYR A 134 1.22 -49.71 13.73
CA TYR A 134 0.71 -48.35 13.84
C TYR A 134 1.70 -47.24 13.42
N GLY A 135 2.88 -47.56 12.89
CA GLY A 135 3.93 -46.58 12.58
C GLY A 135 3.48 -45.48 11.61
N TYR A 136 2.77 -45.86 10.55
CA TYR A 136 2.23 -44.93 9.56
C TYR A 136 1.11 -44.02 10.15
N PRO A 137 0.08 -44.56 10.84
CA PRO A 137 -0.87 -43.75 11.60
C PRO A 137 -0.24 -42.79 12.61
N THR A 138 0.77 -43.23 13.38
CA THR A 138 1.43 -42.39 14.38
C THR A 138 2.21 -41.24 13.75
N ALA A 139 2.89 -41.47 12.62
CA ALA A 139 3.58 -40.42 11.88
C ALA A 139 2.61 -39.35 11.34
N LEU A 140 1.45 -39.77 10.80
CA LEU A 140 0.40 -38.84 10.35
C LEU A 140 -0.17 -38.01 11.51
N VAL A 141 -0.42 -38.61 12.67
CA VAL A 141 -0.88 -37.89 13.87
C VAL A 141 0.18 -36.89 14.34
N PHE A 142 1.46 -37.25 14.33
CA PHE A 142 2.56 -36.36 14.69
C PHE A 142 2.67 -35.18 13.73
N MET A 143 2.61 -35.42 12.42
CA MET A 143 2.56 -34.35 11.41
C MET A 143 1.36 -33.42 11.61
N GLY A 144 0.18 -33.98 11.88
CA GLY A 144 -1.03 -33.22 12.20
C GLY A 144 -0.86 -32.34 13.45
N LEU A 145 -0.25 -32.88 14.51
CA LEU A 145 0.06 -32.12 15.73
C LEU A 145 1.03 -30.97 15.47
N VAL A 146 2.08 -31.19 14.67
CA VAL A 146 3.03 -30.12 14.29
C VAL A 146 2.33 -29.03 13.49
N ALA A 147 1.48 -29.40 12.52
CA ALA A 147 0.73 -28.45 11.72
C ALA A 147 -0.24 -27.61 12.57
N VAL A 148 -1.02 -28.26 13.45
CA VAL A 148 -1.96 -27.58 14.36
C VAL A 148 -1.22 -26.70 15.36
N GLY A 149 -0.08 -27.16 15.89
CA GLY A 149 0.76 -26.39 16.80
C GLY A 149 1.29 -25.10 16.17
N LEU A 150 1.76 -25.17 14.91
CA LEU A 150 2.20 -24.00 14.16
C LEU A 150 1.05 -23.04 13.88
N ILE A 151 -0.12 -23.53 13.45
CA ILE A 151 -1.30 -22.69 13.23
C ILE A 151 -1.72 -21.98 14.52
N ALA A 152 -1.77 -22.70 15.65
CA ALA A 152 -2.10 -22.13 16.94
C ALA A 152 -1.08 -21.05 17.37
N PHE A 153 0.21 -21.29 17.14
CA PHE A 153 1.28 -20.32 17.40
C PHE A 153 1.12 -19.03 16.58
N PHE A 154 0.88 -19.14 15.26
CA PHE A 154 0.66 -17.98 14.40
C PHE A 154 -0.61 -17.20 14.79
N LYS A 155 -1.67 -17.90 15.16
CA LYS A 155 -2.93 -17.30 15.62
C LYS A 155 -2.77 -16.58 16.96
N TRP A 156 -1.99 -17.14 17.89
CA TRP A 156 -1.69 -16.49 19.18
C TRP A 156 -0.84 -15.22 19.01
N LYS A 157 0.09 -15.24 18.05
CA LYS A 157 0.97 -14.09 17.76
C LYS A 157 0.26 -12.96 17.00
N LYS A 158 -1.03 -13.10 16.65
CA LYS A 158 -1.81 -12.15 15.83
C LYS A 158 -1.17 -11.87 14.47
N TRP A 159 -0.43 -12.84 13.93
CA TRP A 159 0.03 -12.80 12.53
C TRP A 159 -1.06 -13.29 11.57
N LEU A 160 -2.18 -13.75 12.13
CA LEU A 160 -3.40 -14.28 11.53
C LEU A 160 -4.61 -13.65 12.20
#